data_AF-A0A7X7Q3Y2-F1
#
_entry.id   AF-A0A7X7Q3Y2-F1
#
_cell.length_a   1.000
_cell.length_b   1.000
_cell.length_c   1.000
_cell.angle_alpha   90.00
_cell.angle_beta   90.00
_cell.angle_gamma   90.00
#
_symmetry.space_group_name_H-M   'P 1'
#
loop_
_entity.id
_entity.type
_entity.pdbx_description
1 polymer ?
#
loop_
_entity_poly.entity_id
_entity_poly.type
_entity_poly.pdbx_seq_one_letter_code
_entity_poly.pdbx_strand_id
1 'polypeptide(L)'
;MTFSVSVIKEKSADPNFKVRVSIYGSSFCVKNAEVDVLRLPPRVRINYPSEIETKLSETDRKKLDLEILNKVVEHIMQTAEKSELNATAFLGRKR
;
A
#
# COMPACT_ATOMS: atom_id res chain seq x y z
N MET A 1 -23.52 -16.13 5.78
CA MET A 1 -22.40 -16.40 4.86
C MET A 1 -21.14 -15.84 5.51
N THR A 2 -20.09 -16.63 5.60
CA THR A 2 -18.89 -16.30 6.38
C THR A 2 -17.66 -16.44 5.50
N PHE A 3 -16.70 -15.53 5.64
CA PHE A 3 -15.49 -15.49 4.84
C PHE A 3 -14.26 -15.60 5.72
N SER A 4 -13.20 -16.24 5.20
CA SER A 4 -11.87 -16.25 5.79
C SER A 4 -10.87 -16.00 4.68
N VAL A 5 -9.99 -15.01 4.86
CA VAL A 5 -9.00 -14.60 3.86
C VAL A 5 -7.62 -14.55 4.51
N SER A 6 -6.62 -15.14 3.86
CA SER A 6 -5.21 -15.06 4.29
C SER A 6 -4.28 -14.83 3.11
N VAL A 7 -3.27 -13.98 3.30
CA VAL A 7 -2.26 -13.70 2.25
C VAL A 7 -1.27 -14.86 2.23
N ILE A 8 -1.06 -15.50 1.07
CA ILE A 8 -0.11 -16.60 0.91
C ILE A 8 1.31 -16.05 0.72
N LYS A 9 1.42 -14.96 -0.05
CA LYS A 9 2.70 -14.34 -0.38
C LYS A 9 2.54 -12.85 -0.59
N GLU A 10 3.21 -12.08 0.23
CA GLU A 10 3.51 -10.67 -0.02
C GLU A 10 4.85 -10.63 -0.77
N LYS A 11 4.85 -10.21 -2.04
CA LYS A 11 6.11 -9.79 -2.66
C LYS A 11 6.33 -8.36 -2.18
N SER A 12 7.45 -8.13 -1.52
CA SER A 12 7.89 -6.88 -0.85
C SER A 12 7.94 -5.61 -1.74
N ALA A 13 7.47 -5.68 -2.98
CA ALA A 13 7.13 -4.52 -3.80
C ALA A 13 5.91 -4.87 -4.66
N ASP A 14 4.83 -4.10 -4.50
CA ASP A 14 3.58 -4.12 -5.28
C ASP A 14 3.82 -4.38 -6.79
N PRO A 15 2.95 -5.13 -7.51
CA PRO A 15 1.50 -5.00 -7.41
C PRO A 15 0.69 -6.31 -7.32
N ASN A 16 1.30 -7.49 -7.19
CA ASN A 16 0.57 -8.76 -7.27
C ASN A 16 0.58 -9.50 -5.93
N PHE A 17 -0.62 -9.79 -5.41
CA PHE A 17 -0.86 -10.58 -4.22
C PHE A 17 -1.52 -11.90 -4.61
N LYS A 18 -1.23 -12.94 -3.83
CA LYS A 18 -1.99 -14.18 -3.89
C LYS A 18 -2.59 -14.43 -2.51
N VAL A 19 -3.90 -14.58 -2.46
CA VAL A 19 -4.67 -14.77 -1.22
C VAL A 19 -5.41 -16.10 -1.25
N ARG A 20 -5.54 -16.76 -0.09
CA ARG A 20 -6.46 -17.87 0.13
C ARG A 20 -7.78 -17.32 0.61
N VAL A 21 -8.86 -17.74 -0.03
CA VAL A 21 -10.22 -17.38 0.33
C VAL A 21 -10.99 -18.66 0.67
N SER A 22 -11.62 -18.66 1.84
CA SER A 22 -12.63 -19.64 2.20
C SER A 22 -13.97 -18.94 2.38
N ILE A 23 -15.02 -19.52 1.80
CA ILE A 23 -16.40 -19.04 1.80
C ILE A 23 -17.27 -20.13 2.39
N TYR A 24 -18.06 -19.79 3.40
CA TYR A 24 -19.00 -20.67 4.07
C TYR A 24 -20.41 -20.09 3.97
N GLY A 25 -21.16 -20.52 2.96
CA GLY A 25 -22.57 -20.18 2.76
C GLY A 25 -23.49 -21.36 3.06
N SER A 26 -24.79 -21.10 3.17
CA SER A 26 -25.81 -22.14 3.27
C SER A 26 -25.98 -22.93 1.97
N SER A 27 -25.69 -22.32 0.83
CA SER A 27 -25.86 -22.90 -0.51
C SER A 27 -24.57 -23.36 -1.18
N PHE A 28 -23.41 -22.82 -0.77
CA PHE A 28 -22.11 -23.25 -1.30
C PHE A 28 -20.98 -22.99 -0.31
N CYS A 29 -19.96 -23.86 -0.37
CA CYS A 29 -18.79 -23.81 0.49
C CYS A 29 -17.54 -23.97 -0.36
N VAL A 30 -16.60 -23.04 -0.23
CA VAL A 30 -15.31 -23.04 -0.91
C VAL A 30 -14.24 -22.92 0.16
N LYS A 31 -13.23 -23.79 0.15
CA LYS A 31 -12.15 -23.77 1.15
C LYS A 31 -10.81 -23.54 0.45
N ASN A 32 -10.04 -22.60 1.00
CA ASN A 32 -8.66 -22.31 0.60
C ASN A 32 -8.45 -22.06 -0.91
N ALA A 33 -9.45 -21.47 -1.58
CA ALA A 33 -9.30 -21.13 -3.00
C ALA A 33 -8.24 -20.03 -3.15
N GLU A 34 -7.27 -20.25 -4.03
CA GLU A 34 -6.26 -19.24 -4.34
C GLU A 34 -6.85 -18.21 -5.30
N VAL A 35 -6.72 -16.93 -4.96
CA VAL A 35 -7.17 -15.80 -5.75
C VAL A 35 -5.99 -14.87 -5.98
N ASP A 36 -5.73 -14.57 -7.25
CA ASP A 36 -4.74 -13.58 -7.65
C ASP A 36 -5.36 -12.18 -7.59
N VAL A 37 -4.65 -11.24 -6.96
CA VAL A 37 -5.09 -9.86 -6.73
C VAL A 37 -4.03 -8.90 -7.24
N LEU A 38 -4.42 -7.99 -8.13
CA LEU A 38 -3.57 -6.94 -8.69
C LEU A 38 -3.88 -5.59 -8.05
N ARG A 39 -2.92 -5.03 -7.30
CA ARG A 39 -2.92 -3.67 -6.76
C ARG A 39 -2.15 -2.74 -7.69
N LEU A 40 -2.84 -1.93 -8.47
CA LEU A 40 -2.18 -0.93 -9.32
C LEU A 40 -1.65 0.24 -8.46
N PRO A 41 -0.42 0.74 -8.69
CA PRO A 41 0.13 1.88 -7.94
C PRO A 41 -0.77 3.12 -8.05
N PRO A 42 -0.81 3.98 -7.02
CA PRO A 42 -1.46 5.28 -7.14
C PRO A 42 -0.74 6.10 -8.22
N ARG A 43 -1.49 6.59 -9.22
CA ARG A 43 -0.95 7.58 -10.16
C ARG A 43 -0.70 8.87 -9.39
N VAL A 44 0.57 9.16 -9.08
CA VAL A 44 0.96 10.42 -8.45
C VAL A 44 0.96 11.52 -9.51
N ARG A 45 0.09 12.53 -9.32
CA ARG A 45 0.10 13.77 -10.10
C ARG A 45 0.65 14.89 -9.23
N ILE A 46 1.72 15.51 -9.67
CA ILE A 46 2.35 16.66 -8.99
C ILE A 46 1.90 17.92 -9.72
N ASN A 47 1.12 18.75 -9.03
CA ASN A 47 0.67 20.04 -9.55
C ASN A 47 1.51 21.14 -8.91
N TYR A 48 2.29 21.84 -9.73
CA TYR A 48 3.10 22.97 -9.26
C TYR A 48 2.27 24.25 -9.28
N PRO A 49 2.40 25.13 -8.26
CA PRO A 49 1.86 26.47 -8.35
C PRO A 49 2.60 27.28 -9.44
N SER A 50 1.90 28.24 -10.02
CA SER A 50 2.35 29.02 -11.19
C SER A 50 3.73 29.65 -11.01
N GLU A 51 4.05 30.10 -9.79
CA GLU A 51 5.28 30.76 -9.41
C GLU A 51 6.52 29.86 -9.56
N ILE A 52 6.31 28.54 -9.46
CA ILE A 52 7.34 27.52 -9.59
C ILE A 52 7.39 27.01 -11.04
N GLU A 53 6.23 26.76 -11.63
CA GLU A 53 6.13 26.18 -12.98
C GLU A 53 6.76 27.08 -14.05
N THR A 54 6.63 28.41 -13.93
CA THR A 54 7.22 29.35 -14.90
C THR A 54 8.73 29.55 -14.75
N LYS A 55 9.34 29.05 -13.67
CA LYS A 55 10.76 29.33 -13.33
C LYS A 55 11.67 28.12 -13.46
N LEU A 56 11.12 26.92 -13.53
CA LEU A 56 11.91 25.69 -13.61
C LEU A 56 12.19 25.30 -15.06
N SER A 57 13.45 24.95 -15.34
CA SER A 57 13.78 24.20 -16.54
C SER A 57 13.17 22.79 -16.47
N GLU A 58 12.99 22.14 -17.62
CA GLU A 58 12.44 20.76 -17.66
C GLU A 58 13.30 19.79 -16.83
N THR A 59 14.63 19.95 -16.87
CA THR A 59 15.58 19.14 -16.09
C THR A 59 15.41 19.38 -14.59
N ASP A 60 15.26 20.63 -14.15
CA ASP A 60 15.12 20.93 -12.74
C ASP A 60 13.74 20.54 -12.20
N ARG A 61 12.70 20.60 -13.04
CA ARG A 61 11.38 20.04 -12.75
C ARG A 61 11.46 18.54 -12.48
N LYS A 62 12.17 17.78 -13.31
CA LYS A 62 12.38 16.32 -13.11
C LYS A 62 13.16 16.01 -11.84
N LYS A 63 14.18 16.80 -11.50
CA LYS A 63 14.91 16.66 -10.22
C LYS A 63 14.00 16.92 -9.04
N LEU A 64 13.15 17.94 -9.11
CA LEU A 64 12.18 18.27 -8.07
C LEU A 64 11.12 17.17 -7.92
N ASP A 65 10.62 16.62 -9.04
CA ASP A 65 9.70 15.47 -9.02
C ASP A 65 10.30 14.28 -8.26
N LEU A 66 11.57 13.95 -8.53
CA LEU A 66 12.27 12.86 -7.84
C LEU A 66 12.43 13.13 -6.34
N GLU A 67 12.78 14.35 -5.94
CA GLU A 67 12.91 14.71 -4.53
C GLU A 67 11.56 14.64 -3.80
N ILE A 68 10.48 15.12 -4.44
CA ILE A 68 9.11 15.02 -3.91
C ILE A 68 8.72 13.55 -3.72
N LEU A 69 8.97 12.70 -4.72
CA LEU A 69 8.65 11.28 -4.63
C LEU A 69 9.46 10.59 -3.53
N ASN A 70 10.74 10.92 -3.39
CA ASN A 70 11.59 10.39 -2.32
C ASN A 70 11.04 10.77 -0.94
N LYS A 71 10.68 12.04 -0.73
CA LYS A 71 10.10 12.51 0.54
C LYS A 71 8.75 11.87 0.85
N VAL A 72 7.91 11.65 -0.15
CA VAL A 72 6.63 10.93 0.01
C VAL A 72 6.89 9.48 0.45
N VAL A 73 7.83 8.78 -0.19
CA VAL A 73 8.19 7.41 0.19
C VAL A 73 8.76 7.36 1.61
N GLU A 74 9.69 8.25 1.96
CA GLU A 74 10.24 8.37 3.32
C GLU A 74 9.11 8.52 4.35
N HIS A 75 8.11 9.39 4.07
CA HIS A 75 6.97 9.58 4.95
C HIS A 75 6.08 8.32 5.07
N ILE A 76 5.82 7.63 3.96
CA ILE A 76 5.06 6.37 3.94
C ILE A 76 5.77 5.31 4.78
N MET A 77 7.10 5.17 4.63
CA MET A 77 7.88 4.20 5.40
C MET A 77 7.88 4.52 6.89
N GLN A 78 8.10 5.79 7.28
CA GLN A 78 8.06 6.21 8.68
C GLN A 78 6.68 6.03 9.33
N THR A 79 5.61 6.23 8.57
CA THR A 79 4.24 6.03 9.08
C THR A 79 3.89 4.54 9.18
N ALA A 80 4.35 3.71 8.24
CA ALA A 80 4.23 2.26 8.30
C ALA A 80 4.92 1.68 9.56
N GLU A 81 6.17 2.08 9.84
CA GLU A 81 6.90 1.65 11.03
C GLU A 81 6.21 2.09 12.34
N LYS A 82 5.67 3.32 12.39
CA LYS A 82 4.88 3.80 13.55
C LYS A 82 3.57 3.03 13.73
N SER A 83 2.91 2.62 12.66
CA SER A 83 1.71 1.78 12.76
C SER A 83 2.01 0.39 13.31
N GLU A 84 3.17 -0.19 13.01
CA GLU A 84 3.62 -1.48 13.58
C GLU A 84 3.95 -1.37 15.08
N LEU A 85 4.57 -0.26 15.50
CA LEU A 85 4.84 0.03 16.92
C LEU A 85 3.55 0.26 17.72
N ASN A 86 2.55 0.95 17.14
CA ASN A 86 1.26 1.14 17.79
C ASN A 86 0.47 -0.17 17.89
N ALA A 87 0.47 -1.00 16.83
CA ALA A 87 -0.21 -2.29 16.84
C ALA A 87 0.35 -3.25 17.91
N THR A 88 1.67 -3.25 18.13
CA THR A 88 2.32 -4.05 19.17
C THR A 88 2.11 -3.48 20.59
N ALA A 89 2.05 -2.15 20.75
CA ALA A 89 1.74 -1.51 22.03
C ALA A 89 0.31 -1.80 22.53
N PHE A 90 -0.67 -1.98 21.64
CA PHE A 90 -2.04 -2.36 22.02
C PHE A 90 -2.21 -3.85 22.37
N LEU A 91 -1.31 -4.72 21.91
CA LEU A 91 -1.34 -6.16 22.20
C LEU A 91 -0.65 -6.54 23.54
N GLY A 92 0.15 -5.64 24.11
CA GLY A 92 0.86 -5.85 25.38
C GLY A 92 0.03 -5.59 26.66
N ARG A 93 -1.26 -5.24 26.56
CA ARG A 93 -2.11 -4.94 27.73
C ARG A 93 -3.24 -5.95 27.89
N LYS A 94 -2.91 -7.23 28.03
CA LYS A 94 -3.79 -8.23 28.65
C LYS A 94 -3.02 -9.02 29.71
N ARG A 95 -3.25 -8.58 30.95
CA ARG A 95 -3.03 -9.20 32.28
C ARG A 95 -1.59 -9.59 32.63
#